data_AF-B7Q7Z4-F1
#
_entry.id   AF-B7Q7Z4-F1
#
_cell.length_a   1.000
_cell.length_b   1.000
_cell.length_c   1.000
_cell.angle_alpha   90.00
_cell.angle_beta   90.00
_cell.angle_gamma   90.00
#
_symmetry.space_group_name_H-M   'P 1'
#
loop_
_entity.id
_entity.type
_entity.pdbx_description
1 polymer ?
#
loop_
_entity_poly.entity_id
_entity_poly.type
_entity_poly.pdbx_seq_one_letter_code
_entity_poly.pdbx_strand_id
1 'polypeptide(L)'
;MLYCSSVRIDYTDALGRSRRCMRKDLPILIKNDRELTGKAGIVETDKPERTAQFLSHERMREELRQKWEEQEAENAFKESIHYGDVRFQGLPVFAF
;
A
#
# COMPACT_ATOMS: atom_id res chain seq x y z
N MET A 1 -6.62 -12.21 -44.51
CA MET A 1 -7.41 -12.52 -43.29
C MET A 1 -7.22 -11.41 -42.25
N LEU A 2 -7.94 -10.29 -42.39
CA LEU A 2 -7.79 -9.12 -41.49
C LEU A 2 -9.13 -8.76 -40.84
N TYR A 3 -9.72 -9.66 -40.06
CA TYR A 3 -10.94 -9.36 -39.29
C TYR A 3 -10.98 -10.21 -38.01
N CYS A 4 -10.08 -9.96 -37.05
CA CYS A 4 -10.28 -10.46 -35.68
C CYS A 4 -9.42 -9.70 -34.64
N SER A 5 -9.22 -8.40 -34.81
CA SER A 5 -8.38 -7.59 -33.89
C SER A 5 -9.19 -6.78 -32.87
N SER A 6 -10.51 -6.72 -33.05
CA SER A 6 -11.42 -5.80 -32.33
C SER A 6 -12.46 -6.50 -31.47
N VAL A 7 -12.45 -7.84 -31.41
CA VAL A 7 -13.44 -8.60 -30.64
C VAL A 7 -13.08 -8.56 -29.16
N ARG A 8 -13.96 -7.99 -28.35
CA ARG A 8 -13.89 -7.99 -26.88
C ARG A 8 -14.46 -9.31 -26.34
N ILE A 9 -13.80 -9.87 -25.35
CA ILE A 9 -14.14 -11.13 -24.68
C ILE A 9 -14.20 -10.88 -23.17
N ASP A 10 -15.19 -11.49 -22.52
CA ASP A 10 -15.26 -11.57 -21.07
C ASP A 10 -14.36 -12.69 -20.56
N TYR A 11 -13.46 -12.35 -19.65
CA TYR A 11 -12.48 -13.26 -19.07
C TYR A 11 -12.43 -13.11 -17.55
N THR A 12 -12.33 -14.21 -16.83
CA THR A 12 -12.20 -14.24 -15.36
C THR A 12 -10.75 -14.49 -14.98
N ASP A 13 -10.18 -13.58 -14.19
CA ASP A 13 -8.83 -13.69 -13.63
C ASP A 13 -8.68 -14.89 -12.68
N ALA A 14 -7.45 -15.34 -12.43
CA ALA A 14 -7.08 -16.17 -11.29
C ALA A 14 -7.54 -15.63 -9.93
N LEU A 15 -7.70 -14.31 -9.79
CA LEU A 15 -8.28 -13.66 -8.60
C LEU A 15 -9.82 -13.68 -8.54
N GLY A 16 -10.50 -14.35 -9.49
CA GLY A 16 -11.97 -14.44 -9.55
C GLY A 16 -12.66 -13.16 -10.05
N ARG A 17 -11.92 -12.18 -10.57
CA ARG A 17 -12.46 -10.92 -11.07
C ARG A 17 -12.81 -11.03 -12.56
N SER A 18 -14.02 -10.64 -12.95
CA SER A 18 -14.41 -10.57 -14.36
C SER A 18 -13.86 -9.29 -15.02
N ARG A 19 -13.16 -9.44 -16.15
CA ARG A 19 -12.60 -8.33 -16.95
C ARG A 19 -12.94 -8.48 -18.43
N ARG A 20 -13.13 -7.35 -19.13
CA ARG A 20 -13.28 -7.29 -20.60
C ARG A 20 -11.96 -6.99 -21.27
N CYS A 21 -11.45 -7.93 -22.06
CA CYS A 21 -10.19 -7.79 -22.80
C CYS A 21 -10.38 -8.02 -24.30
N MET A 22 -9.42 -7.58 -25.11
CA MET A 22 -9.43 -7.94 -26.53
C MET A 22 -8.96 -9.38 -26.69
N ARG A 23 -9.51 -10.09 -27.68
CA ARG A 23 -9.11 -11.48 -27.99
C ARG A 23 -7.60 -11.67 -28.19
N LYS A 24 -6.92 -10.67 -28.76
CA LYS A 24 -5.47 -10.67 -28.97
C LYS A 24 -4.65 -10.58 -27.67
N ASP A 25 -5.21 -9.95 -26.63
CA ASP A 25 -4.52 -9.69 -25.37
C ASP A 25 -4.81 -10.80 -24.34
N LEU A 26 -5.88 -11.58 -24.54
CA LEU A 26 -6.27 -12.73 -23.73
C LEU A 26 -5.13 -13.73 -23.43
N PRO A 27 -4.31 -14.19 -24.39
CA PRO A 27 -3.23 -15.14 -24.09
C PRO A 27 -2.16 -14.56 -23.16
N ILE A 28 -1.88 -13.25 -23.25
CA ILE A 28 -0.93 -12.56 -22.36
C ILE A 28 -1.52 -12.50 -20.94
N LEU A 29 -2.80 -12.16 -20.81
CA LEU A 29 -3.50 -12.12 -19.52
C LEU A 29 -3.52 -13.49 -18.84
N ILE A 30 -3.79 -14.57 -19.57
CA ILE A 30 -3.76 -15.93 -19.03
C ILE A 30 -2.34 -16.31 -18.56
N LYS A 31 -1.31 -15.90 -19.27
CA LYS A 31 0.09 -16.15 -18.87
C LYS A 31 0.42 -15.41 -17.56
N ASN A 32 0.06 -14.14 -17.46
CA ASN A 32 0.26 -13.35 -16.25
C ASN A 32 -0.47 -13.96 -15.05
N ASP A 33 -1.71 -14.40 -15.25
CA ASP A 33 -2.51 -15.04 -14.20
C ASP A 33 -1.87 -16.35 -13.72
N ARG A 34 -1.30 -17.15 -14.64
CA ARG A 34 -0.53 -18.34 -14.27
C ARG A 34 0.74 -18.02 -13.48
N GLU A 35 1.43 -16.93 -13.81
CA GLU A 35 2.62 -16.49 -13.07
C GLU A 35 2.25 -15.95 -11.68
N LEU A 36 1.11 -15.27 -11.56
CA LEU A 36 0.52 -14.83 -10.30
C LEU A 36 0.18 -16.03 -9.41
N THR A 37 -0.55 -17.03 -9.93
CA THR A 37 -0.94 -18.23 -9.17
C THR A 37 0.24 -19.16 -8.90
N GLY A 38 1.19 -19.30 -9.84
CA GLY A 38 2.38 -20.14 -9.67
C GLY A 38 3.34 -19.63 -8.60
N LYS A 39 3.27 -18.33 -8.28
CA LYS A 39 3.97 -17.70 -7.15
C LYS A 39 3.08 -17.51 -5.92
N ALA A 40 1.77 -17.74 -6.01
CA ALA A 40 0.81 -17.50 -4.93
C ALA A 40 0.98 -18.44 -3.72
N GLY A 41 1.73 -19.53 -3.86
CA GLY A 41 2.12 -20.39 -2.74
C GLY A 41 3.33 -19.88 -1.94
N ILE A 42 4.05 -18.88 -2.45
CA ILE A 42 5.17 -18.23 -1.79
C ILE A 42 4.80 -16.75 -1.70
N VAL A 43 3.86 -16.42 -0.83
CA VAL A 43 3.83 -15.06 -0.34
C VAL A 43 5.19 -14.88 0.32
N GLU A 44 6.01 -13.95 -0.17
CA GLU A 44 7.24 -13.54 0.51
C GLU A 44 6.89 -12.75 1.78
N THR A 45 6.00 -13.29 2.61
CA THR A 45 5.73 -12.93 4.00
C THR A 45 6.87 -13.37 4.91
N ASP A 46 7.69 -14.30 4.45
CA ASP A 46 8.67 -14.98 5.29
C ASP A 46 10.05 -14.32 5.26
N LYS A 47 10.20 -13.17 4.58
CA LYS A 47 11.43 -12.37 4.66
C LYS A 47 11.46 -11.63 6.01
N PRO A 48 12.29 -12.06 6.98
CA PRO A 48 12.29 -11.49 8.33
C PRO A 48 12.64 -9.99 8.34
N GLU A 49 13.40 -9.54 7.35
CA GLU A 49 13.75 -8.11 7.18
C GLU A 49 12.53 -7.25 6.85
N ARG A 50 11.64 -7.72 5.98
CA ARG A 50 10.45 -6.97 5.57
C ARG A 50 9.43 -6.89 6.70
N THR A 51 9.27 -7.97 7.45
CA THR A 51 8.44 -7.99 8.66
C THR A 51 9.06 -7.13 9.77
N ALA A 52 10.37 -7.19 10.00
CA ALA A 52 11.05 -6.32 10.97
C ALA A 52 10.92 -4.83 10.60
N GLN A 53 11.06 -4.47 9.32
CA GLN A 53 10.88 -3.12 8.82
C GLN A 53 9.42 -2.64 8.96
N PHE A 54 8.45 -3.53 8.71
CA PHE A 54 7.05 -3.23 8.95
C PHE A 54 6.78 -2.98 10.44
N LEU A 55 7.28 -3.84 11.32
CA LEU A 55 7.13 -3.70 12.77
C LEU A 55 7.83 -2.47 13.34
N SER A 56 8.99 -2.06 12.80
CA SER A 56 9.64 -0.82 13.22
C SER A 56 8.84 0.41 12.77
N HIS A 57 8.27 0.37 11.56
CA HIS A 57 7.43 1.45 11.05
C HIS A 57 6.12 1.57 11.84
N GLU A 58 5.47 0.46 12.19
CA GLU A 58 4.27 0.47 13.03
C GLU A 58 4.56 1.05 14.43
N ARG A 59 5.68 0.67 15.06
CA ARG A 59 6.11 1.27 16.33
C ARG A 59 6.33 2.78 16.22
N MET A 60 7.04 3.24 15.19
CA MET A 60 7.26 4.67 14.95
C MET A 60 5.95 5.45 14.78
N ARG A 61 4.97 4.87 14.07
CA ARG A 61 3.65 5.49 13.90
C ARG A 61 2.90 5.60 15.22
N GLU A 62 3.00 4.58 16.07
CA GLU A 62 2.35 4.58 17.37
C GLU A 62 2.98 5.57 18.33
N GLU A 63 4.32 5.69 18.35
CA GLU A 63 5.02 6.73 19.12
C GLU A 63 4.60 8.14 18.68
N LEU A 64 4.41 8.36 17.39
CA LEU A 64 3.93 9.65 16.88
C LEU A 64 2.50 9.93 17.34
N ARG A 65 1.62 8.92 17.31
CA ARG A 65 0.24 9.03 17.82
C ARG A 65 0.23 9.42 19.30
N GLN A 66 1.02 8.74 20.11
CA GLN A 66 1.10 9.00 21.54
C GLN A 66 1.57 10.43 21.83
N LYS A 67 2.60 10.91 21.12
CA LYS A 67 3.06 12.31 21.25
C LYS A 67 2.00 13.32 20.88
N TRP A 68 1.18 13.02 19.87
CA TRP A 68 0.07 13.88 19.47
C TRP A 68 -1.02 13.94 20.54
N GLU A 69 -1.38 12.79 21.11
CA GLU A 69 -2.34 12.71 22.21
C GLU A 69 -1.86 13.48 23.45
N GLU A 70 -0.58 13.38 23.80
CA GLU A 70 0.03 14.15 24.88
C GLU A 70 0.00 15.66 24.61
N GLN A 71 0.41 16.09 23.41
CA GLN A 71 0.39 17.51 23.02
C GLN A 71 -1.03 18.07 22.98
N GLU A 72 -2.00 17.29 22.53
CA GLU A 72 -3.41 17.68 22.53
C GLU A 72 -3.95 17.83 23.95
N ALA A 73 -3.60 16.91 24.86
CA ALA A 73 -3.94 17.01 26.27
C ALA A 73 -3.31 18.25 26.92
N GLU A 74 -2.01 18.49 26.71
CA GLU A 74 -1.33 19.69 27.21
C GLU A 74 -1.96 20.99 26.69
N ASN A 75 -2.26 21.05 25.38
CA ASN A 75 -2.89 22.21 24.77
C ASN A 75 -4.33 22.42 25.25
N ALA A 76 -5.05 21.35 25.61
CA ALA A 76 -6.39 21.46 26.21
C ALA A 76 -6.37 22.12 27.60
N PHE A 77 -5.26 22.02 28.34
CA PHE A 77 -5.09 22.70 29.63
C PHE A 77 -4.59 24.14 29.50
N LYS A 78 -4.06 24.55 28.34
CA LYS A 78 -3.61 25.92 28.11
C LYS A 78 -4.80 26.84 27.85
N GLU A 79 -4.80 28.01 28.49
CA GLU A 79 -5.83 29.03 28.28
C GLU A 79 -5.75 29.68 26.88
N SER A 80 -4.55 29.71 26.28
CA SER A 80 -4.35 30.18 24.91
C SER A 80 -3.33 29.32 24.17
N ILE A 81 -3.68 28.91 22.95
CA ILE A 81 -2.86 28.05 22.09
C ILE A 81 -2.14 28.95 21.08
N HIS A 82 -0.80 28.88 21.04
CA HIS A 82 -0.02 29.60 20.05
C HIS A 82 0.15 28.74 18.78
N TYR A 83 0.26 29.37 17.60
CA TYR A 83 0.46 28.64 16.33
C TYR A 83 1.69 27.71 16.34
N GLY A 84 2.71 28.07 17.13
CA GLY A 84 3.89 27.23 17.35
C GLY A 84 3.60 25.90 18.03
N ASP A 85 2.55 25.81 18.85
CA ASP A 85 2.18 24.62 19.62
C ASP A 85 1.48 23.56 18.76
N VAL A 86 0.85 23.97 17.65
CA VAL A 86 0.14 23.08 16.71
C VAL A 86 0.97 22.78 15.45
N ARG A 87 2.19 23.32 15.36
CA ARG A 87 3.06 23.13 14.21
C ARG A 87 3.63 21.72 14.22
N PHE A 88 3.52 21.01 13.10
CA PHE A 88 4.18 19.72 12.93
C PHE A 88 5.70 19.86 13.04
N GLN A 89 6.26 19.29 14.10
CA GLN A 89 7.71 19.12 14.27
C GLN A 89 8.08 17.75 13.67
N GLY A 90 8.28 17.71 12.35
CA GLY A 90 8.70 16.48 11.67
C GLY A 90 10.02 15.94 12.22
N LEU A 91 10.29 14.65 11.98
CA LEU A 91 11.60 14.05 12.30
C LEU A 91 12.72 14.85 11.62
N PRO A 92 13.90 14.99 12.25
CA PRO A 92 15.03 15.68 11.64
C PRO A 92 15.41 14.98 10.33
N VAL A 93 15.00 15.58 9.23
CA VAL A 93 15.54 15.29 7.90
C VAL A 93 16.95 15.90 7.91
N PHE A 94 17.96 15.04 7.99
CA PHE A 94 19.40 15.36 7.89
C PHE A 94 20.05 15.92 9.17
N ALA A 95 20.66 15.02 9.96
CA ALA A 95 21.99 15.30 10.50
C ALA A 95 22.99 14.87 9.42
N PHE A 96 23.57 15.84 8.71
CA PHE A 96 24.66 15.65 7.75
C PHE A 96 26.01 15.78 8.48
#